data_AF-A0A840YJD8-F1
#
_entry.id   AF-A0A840YJD8-F1
#
_cell.length_a   1.000
_cell.length_b   1.000
_cell.length_c   1.000
_cell.angle_alpha   90.00
_cell.angle_beta   90.00
_cell.angle_gamma   90.00
#
_symmetry.space_group_name_H-M   'P 1'
#
loop_
_entity.id
_entity.type
_entity.pdbx_description
1 polymer ?
#
loop_
_entity_poly.entity_id
_entity_poly.type
_entity_poly.pdbx_seq_one_letter_code
_entity_poly.pdbx_strand_id
1 'polypeptide(L)'
;MSVPVAGGAARRRALLRLAASAPLLLLWAVPGDAWPGGMGAAVDLFWAVLPGLAYAGMALGFARSLLPGHEPVIARYNRFDETKDPAECAGHARRLTLFWAVALALAAAADLLAVARGVDLGWGPDAVLLALFLGEHALRSLLFPAGGIAWPSQTLRAIMRAERARHG
;
A
#
# COMPACT_ATOMS: atom_id res chain seq x y z
N MET A 1 -18.20 41.70 -5.48
CA MET A 1 -17.67 40.70 -4.54
C MET A 1 -16.72 39.79 -5.31
N SER A 2 -15.41 39.91 -5.06
CA SER A 2 -14.34 39.17 -5.72
C SER A 2 -14.00 37.91 -4.93
N VAL A 3 -14.12 36.73 -5.56
CA VAL A 3 -13.76 35.44 -4.96
C VAL A 3 -12.22 35.33 -4.90
N PRO A 4 -11.61 35.05 -3.74
CA PRO A 4 -10.16 34.99 -3.63
C PRO A 4 -9.56 33.79 -4.38
N VAL A 5 -8.47 34.05 -5.09
CA VAL A 5 -7.65 33.09 -5.86
C VAL A 5 -6.85 32.18 -4.91
N ALA A 6 -7.54 31.34 -4.14
CA ALA A 6 -6.92 30.43 -3.18
C ALA A 6 -6.12 29.28 -3.84
N GLY A 7 -6.34 29.02 -5.14
CA GLY A 7 -5.70 27.93 -5.87
C GLY A 7 -4.21 28.12 -6.18
N GLY A 8 -3.73 29.38 -6.27
CA GLY A 8 -2.36 29.67 -6.69
C GLY A 8 -1.30 29.23 -5.67
N ALA A 9 -1.52 29.52 -4.38
CA ALA A 9 -0.56 29.22 -3.32
C ALA A 9 -0.43 27.72 -3.04
N ALA A 10 -1.53 26.97 -3.07
CA ALA A 10 -1.52 25.52 -2.89
C ALA A 10 -0.81 24.82 -4.05
N ARG A 11 -1.08 25.23 -5.30
CA ARG A 11 -0.43 24.69 -6.50
C ARG A 11 1.06 24.97 -6.54
N ARG A 12 1.50 26.16 -6.10
CA ARG A 12 2.92 26.54 -5.99
C ARG A 12 3.65 25.70 -4.92
N ARG A 13 3.04 25.44 -3.77
CA ARG A 13 3.61 24.56 -2.73
C ARG A 13 3.73 23.11 -3.20
N ALA A 14 2.73 22.60 -3.93
CA ALA A 14 2.78 21.26 -4.51
C ALA A 14 3.91 21.12 -5.53
N LEU A 15 4.08 22.11 -6.42
CA LEU A 15 5.18 22.13 -7.41
C LEU A 15 6.55 22.21 -6.74
N LEU A 16 6.70 23.02 -5.69
CA LEU A 16 7.96 23.10 -4.93
C LEU A 16 8.30 21.79 -4.21
N ARG A 17 7.29 21.08 -3.68
CA ARG A 17 7.50 19.76 -3.07
C ARG A 17 7.91 18.71 -4.10
N LEU A 18 7.30 18.71 -5.28
CA LEU A 18 7.69 17.83 -6.40
C LEU A 18 9.11 18.14 -6.88
N ALA A 19 9.45 19.42 -7.05
CA ALA A 19 10.80 19.83 -7.42
C ALA A 19 11.84 19.44 -6.35
N ALA A 20 11.48 19.50 -5.06
CA ALA A 20 12.36 19.09 -3.97
C ALA A 20 12.54 17.56 -3.85
N SER A 21 11.61 16.76 -4.40
CA SER A 21 11.70 15.29 -4.42
C SER A 21 12.28 14.74 -5.73
N ALA A 22 12.35 15.55 -6.79
CA ALA A 22 12.97 15.17 -8.06
C ALA A 22 14.43 14.68 -7.94
N PRO A 23 15.31 15.27 -7.11
CA PRO A 23 16.66 14.74 -6.91
C PRO A 23 16.67 13.34 -6.33
N LEU A 24 15.76 13.03 -5.38
CA LEU A 24 15.63 11.69 -4.79
C LEU A 24 15.13 10.66 -5.80
N LEU A 25 14.25 11.06 -6.72
CA LEU A 25 13.79 10.19 -7.80
C LEU A 25 14.89 9.94 -8.84
N LEU A 26 15.72 10.95 -9.11
CA LEU A 26 16.86 10.82 -10.02
C LEU A 26 17.94 9.90 -9.47
N LEU A 27 18.08 9.76 -8.14
CA LEU A 27 19.00 8.81 -7.53
C LEU A 27 18.70 7.35 -7.88
N TRP A 28 17.46 7.02 -8.20
CA TRP A 28 17.08 5.68 -8.67
C TRP A 28 17.70 5.36 -10.05
N ALA A 29 17.95 6.38 -10.87
CA ALA A 29 18.47 6.22 -12.23
C ALA A 29 20.00 6.25 -12.30
N VAL A 30 20.70 6.44 -11.18
CA VAL A 30 22.17 6.49 -11.14
C VAL A 30 22.71 5.05 -11.03
N PRO A 31 23.46 4.56 -12.04
CA PRO A 31 24.07 3.24 -11.99
C PRO A 31 25.01 3.06 -10.80
N GLY A 32 25.09 1.84 -10.25
CA GLY A 32 25.94 1.52 -9.10
C GLY A 32 27.41 1.91 -9.29
N ASP A 33 27.95 1.77 -10.50
CA ASP A 33 29.33 2.11 -10.87
C ASP A 33 29.63 3.62 -10.92
N ALA A 34 28.59 4.47 -10.98
CA ALA A 34 28.75 5.91 -10.89
C ALA A 34 28.99 6.41 -9.46
N TRP A 35 28.85 5.54 -8.45
CA TRP A 35 29.02 5.89 -7.04
C TRP A 35 30.47 5.71 -6.57
N PRO A 36 31.06 6.72 -5.90
CA PRO A 36 32.45 6.67 -5.45
C PRO A 36 32.65 5.67 -4.30
N GLY A 37 33.87 5.13 -4.19
CA GLY A 37 34.34 4.42 -2.99
C GLY A 37 33.59 3.11 -2.65
N GLY A 38 33.01 2.43 -3.64
CA GLY A 38 32.28 1.17 -3.42
C GLY A 38 30.86 1.36 -2.86
N MET A 39 30.36 2.60 -2.78
CA MET A 39 28.99 2.90 -2.36
C MET A 39 27.94 2.26 -3.28
N GLY A 40 28.26 1.99 -4.55
CA GLY A 40 27.37 1.35 -5.51
C GLY A 40 26.73 0.07 -4.99
N ALA A 41 27.54 -0.85 -4.46
CA ALA A 41 27.04 -2.11 -3.92
C ALA A 41 26.10 -1.92 -2.71
N ALA A 42 26.34 -0.90 -1.87
CA ALA A 42 25.48 -0.58 -0.75
C ALA A 42 24.15 0.05 -1.22
N VAL A 43 24.19 0.91 -2.24
CA VAL A 43 23.01 1.51 -2.87
C VAL A 43 22.17 0.43 -3.56
N ASP A 44 22.80 -0.46 -4.32
CA ASP A 44 22.14 -1.57 -5.00
C ASP A 44 21.48 -2.51 -3.97
N LEU A 45 22.19 -2.86 -2.90
CA LEU A 45 21.61 -3.66 -1.82
C LEU A 45 20.44 -2.95 -1.15
N PHE A 46 20.57 -1.65 -0.86
CA PHE A 46 19.50 -0.85 -0.26
C PHE A 46 18.24 -0.88 -1.12
N TRP A 47 18.36 -0.65 -2.43
CA TRP A 47 17.22 -0.72 -3.34
C TRP A 47 16.65 -2.12 -3.48
N ALA A 48 17.50 -3.14 -3.47
CA ALA A 48 17.09 -4.53 -3.58
C ALA A 48 16.27 -5.00 -2.35
N VAL A 49 16.64 -4.59 -1.13
CA VAL A 49 15.90 -4.99 0.09
C VAL A 49 14.64 -4.16 0.34
N LEU A 50 14.54 -2.98 -0.26
CA LEU A 50 13.48 -2.02 0.04
C LEU A 50 12.06 -2.58 -0.19
N PRO A 51 11.74 -3.28 -1.30
CA PRO A 51 10.42 -3.90 -1.49
C PRO A 51 10.07 -4.89 -0.40
N GLY A 52 10.99 -5.81 -0.09
CA GLY A 52 10.80 -6.82 0.96
C GLY A 52 10.57 -6.20 2.34
N LEU A 53 11.32 -5.14 2.68
CA LEU A 53 11.10 -4.38 3.92
C LEU A 53 9.75 -3.65 3.93
N ALA A 54 9.33 -3.08 2.80
CA ALA A 54 8.03 -2.42 2.67
C ALA A 54 6.88 -3.42 2.88
N TYR A 55 6.94 -4.59 2.24
CA TYR A 55 5.98 -5.68 2.45
C TYR A 55 5.98 -6.16 3.91
N ALA A 56 7.15 -6.35 4.53
CA ALA A 56 7.24 -6.75 5.94
C ALA A 56 6.60 -5.71 6.88
N GLY A 57 6.86 -4.42 6.64
CA GLY A 57 6.26 -3.32 7.39
C GLY A 57 4.74 -3.30 7.27
N MET A 58 4.21 -3.46 6.05
CA MET A 58 2.77 -3.55 5.83
C MET A 58 2.17 -4.80 6.48
N ALA A 59 2.79 -5.96 6.33
CA ALA A 59 2.36 -7.22 6.95
C ALA A 59 2.26 -7.07 8.47
N LEU A 60 3.28 -6.47 9.09
CA LEU A 60 3.29 -6.19 10.53
C LEU A 60 2.15 -5.24 10.92
N GLY A 61 1.89 -4.19 10.14
CA GLY A 61 0.76 -3.28 10.36
C GLY A 61 -0.58 -3.99 10.36
N PHE A 62 -0.82 -4.86 9.37
CA PHE A 62 -2.03 -5.68 9.30
C PHE A 62 -2.11 -6.67 10.47
N ALA A 63 -1.02 -7.38 10.78
CA ALA A 63 -0.97 -8.35 11.87
C ALA A 63 -1.24 -7.70 13.23
N ARG A 64 -0.64 -6.53 13.51
CA ARG A 64 -0.88 -5.78 14.76
C ARG A 64 -2.34 -5.36 14.92
N SER A 65 -3.04 -5.08 13.84
CA SER A 65 -4.47 -4.74 13.90
C SER A 65 -5.38 -5.92 14.25
N LEU A 66 -4.86 -7.16 14.24
CA LEU A 66 -5.60 -8.37 14.61
C LEU A 66 -5.48 -8.72 16.10
N LEU A 67 -4.64 -8.00 16.85
CA LEU A 67 -4.45 -8.20 18.28
C LEU A 67 -5.75 -7.91 19.05
N PRO A 68 -5.99 -8.58 20.19
CA PRO A 68 -7.16 -8.32 21.02
C PRO A 68 -7.28 -6.83 21.39
N GLY A 69 -8.49 -6.28 21.32
CA GLY A 69 -8.77 -4.87 21.61
C GLY A 69 -8.44 -3.90 20.47
N HIS A 70 -7.82 -4.36 19.38
CA HIS A 70 -7.60 -3.57 18.18
C HIS A 70 -8.66 -3.84 17.10
N GLU A 71 -9.00 -2.80 16.37
CA GLU A 71 -9.84 -2.92 15.18
C GLU A 71 -9.00 -3.34 13.95
N PRO A 72 -9.41 -4.41 13.24
CA PRO A 72 -8.76 -4.83 11.99
C PRO A 72 -8.71 -3.70 10.95
N VAL A 73 -7.58 -3.56 10.25
CA VAL A 73 -7.39 -2.49 9.23
C VAL A 73 -8.54 -2.44 8.23
N ILE A 74 -8.97 -3.59 7.70
CA ILE A 74 -10.03 -3.63 6.69
C ILE A 74 -11.39 -3.25 7.28
N ALA A 75 -11.67 -3.63 8.53
CA ALA A 75 -12.91 -3.26 9.20
C ALA A 75 -13.03 -1.74 9.34
N ARG A 76 -11.90 -1.06 9.64
CA ARG A 76 -11.83 0.40 9.72
C ARG A 76 -12.21 1.08 8.40
N TYR A 77 -11.78 0.54 7.27
CA TYR A 77 -12.12 1.09 5.95
C TYR A 77 -13.57 0.78 5.56
N ASN A 78 -14.08 -0.40 5.91
CA ASN A 78 -15.46 -0.78 5.65
C ASN A 78 -16.48 0.15 6.33
N ARG A 79 -16.13 0.83 7.43
CA ARG A 79 -17.00 1.87 8.04
C ARG A 79 -17.37 3.00 7.09
N PHE A 80 -16.55 3.26 6.08
CA PHE A 80 -16.77 4.31 5.08
C PHE A 80 -17.38 3.76 3.78
N ASP A 81 -17.68 2.46 3.73
CA ASP A 81 -18.44 1.81 2.67
C ASP A 81 -19.91 1.77 3.08
N GLU A 82 -20.68 2.75 2.61
CA GLU A 82 -22.10 2.93 2.92
C GLU A 82 -22.99 1.83 2.33
N THR A 83 -22.44 0.96 1.47
CA THR A 83 -23.20 -0.06 0.76
C THR A 83 -23.34 -1.38 1.52
N LYS A 84 -22.70 -1.52 2.68
CA LYS A 84 -22.60 -2.79 3.40
C LYS A 84 -22.94 -2.65 4.87
N ASP A 85 -23.59 -3.68 5.41
CA ASP A 85 -23.81 -3.79 6.85
C ASP A 85 -22.47 -4.07 7.56
N PRO A 86 -22.02 -3.18 8.48
CA PRO A 86 -20.79 -3.38 9.25
C PRO A 86 -20.80 -4.66 10.10
N ALA A 87 -21.96 -5.09 10.62
CA ALA A 87 -22.06 -6.27 11.47
C ALA A 87 -21.82 -7.56 10.66
N GLU A 88 -22.43 -7.65 9.47
CA GLU A 88 -22.25 -8.76 8.54
C GLU A 88 -20.80 -8.86 8.04
N CYS A 89 -20.15 -7.71 7.83
CA CYS A 89 -18.79 -7.66 7.30
C CYS A 89 -17.69 -7.85 8.35
N ALA A 90 -17.97 -7.78 9.66
CA ALA A 90 -16.93 -7.77 10.70
C ALA A 90 -16.06 -9.04 10.70
N GLY A 91 -16.69 -10.22 10.64
CA GLY A 91 -15.98 -11.50 10.58
C GLY A 91 -15.17 -11.67 9.30
N HIS A 92 -15.75 -11.27 8.17
CA HIS A 92 -15.08 -11.28 6.87
C HIS A 92 -13.86 -10.34 6.84
N ALA A 93 -14.02 -9.10 7.33
CA ALA A 93 -12.95 -8.11 7.39
C ALA A 93 -11.76 -8.58 8.23
N ARG A 94 -12.01 -9.27 9.35
CA ARG A 94 -10.93 -9.84 10.17
C ARG A 94 -10.18 -10.95 9.41
N ARG A 95 -10.89 -11.88 8.78
CA ARG A 95 -10.28 -12.95 7.96
C ARG A 95 -9.49 -12.37 6.79
N LEU A 96 -10.03 -11.36 6.13
CA LEU A 96 -9.36 -10.72 5.01
C LEU A 96 -8.13 -9.92 5.45
N THR A 97 -8.18 -9.29 6.63
CA THR A 97 -7.00 -8.64 7.22
C THR A 97 -5.90 -9.66 7.52
N LEU A 98 -6.25 -10.84 8.04
CA LEU A 98 -5.29 -11.93 8.25
C LEU A 98 -4.71 -12.45 6.93
N PHE A 99 -5.56 -12.66 5.93
CA PHE A 99 -5.14 -13.07 4.60
C PHE A 99 -4.08 -12.11 4.03
N TRP A 100 -4.33 -10.81 4.07
CA TRP A 100 -3.37 -9.81 3.60
C TRP A 100 -2.09 -9.75 4.44
N ALA A 101 -2.18 -9.89 5.76
CA ALA A 101 -1.00 -9.97 6.62
C ALA A 101 -0.08 -11.14 6.19
N VAL A 102 -0.67 -12.30 5.93
CA VAL A 102 0.08 -13.51 5.51
C VAL A 102 0.63 -13.35 4.10
N ALA A 103 -0.19 -12.89 3.13
CA ALA A 103 0.25 -12.72 1.75
C ALA A 103 1.43 -11.74 1.64
N LEU A 104 1.36 -10.62 2.36
CA LEU A 104 2.45 -9.64 2.42
C LEU A 104 3.69 -10.20 3.13
N ALA A 105 3.52 -10.97 4.21
CA ALA A 105 4.65 -11.61 4.88
C ALA A 105 5.37 -12.62 3.97
N LEU A 106 4.62 -13.38 3.16
CA LEU A 106 5.19 -14.31 2.19
C LEU A 106 5.90 -13.58 1.06
N ALA A 107 5.34 -12.49 0.54
CA ALA A 107 6.01 -11.65 -0.46
C ALA A 107 7.30 -11.05 0.10
N ALA A 108 7.27 -10.52 1.33
CA ALA A 108 8.45 -10.01 2.03
C ALA A 108 9.54 -11.09 2.18
N ALA A 109 9.15 -12.29 2.62
CA ALA A 109 10.08 -13.40 2.77
C ALA A 109 10.68 -13.83 1.43
N ALA A 110 9.88 -13.85 0.36
CA ALA A 110 10.34 -14.18 -0.98
C ALA A 110 11.38 -13.15 -1.47
N ASP A 111 11.09 -11.85 -1.38
CA ASP A 111 12.03 -10.79 -1.79
C ASP A 111 13.32 -10.82 -0.99
N LEU A 112 13.24 -10.83 0.34
CA LEU A 112 14.43 -10.80 1.18
C LEU A 112 15.29 -12.06 1.00
N LEU A 113 14.65 -13.22 0.79
CA LEU A 113 15.38 -14.45 0.48
C LEU A 113 16.00 -14.40 -0.92
N ALA A 114 15.30 -13.85 -1.92
CA ALA A 114 15.83 -13.71 -3.27
C ALA A 114 17.07 -12.79 -3.29
N VAL A 115 17.01 -11.66 -2.59
CA VAL A 115 18.18 -10.78 -2.40
C VAL A 115 19.32 -11.52 -1.72
N ALA A 116 19.06 -12.26 -0.64
CA ALA A 116 20.07 -13.05 0.06
C ALA A 116 20.70 -14.16 -0.81
N ARG A 117 20.02 -14.57 -1.89
CA ARG A 117 20.48 -15.58 -2.86
C ARG A 117 20.99 -14.97 -4.17
N GLY A 118 20.97 -13.64 -4.31
CA GLY A 118 21.34 -12.96 -5.56
C GLY A 118 20.41 -13.27 -6.73
N VAL A 119 19.13 -13.54 -6.45
CA VAL A 119 18.09 -13.81 -7.45
C VAL A 119 17.21 -12.58 -7.61
N ASP A 120 16.95 -12.18 -8.86
CA ASP A 120 15.98 -11.14 -9.18
C ASP A 120 14.61 -11.79 -9.48
N LEU A 121 13.60 -11.46 -8.67
CA LEU A 121 12.21 -11.90 -8.89
C LEU A 121 11.45 -10.99 -9.87
N GLY A 122 12.05 -9.87 -10.27
CA GLY A 122 11.43 -8.84 -11.08
C GLY A 122 10.11 -8.38 -10.47
N TRP A 123 9.07 -8.37 -11.31
CA TRP A 123 7.73 -7.93 -10.93
C TRP A 123 6.86 -9.07 -10.36
N GLY A 124 7.43 -10.25 -10.09
CA GLY A 124 6.69 -11.45 -9.69
C GLY A 124 5.82 -11.25 -8.44
N PRO A 125 6.40 -10.84 -7.29
CA PRO A 125 5.65 -10.60 -6.06
C PRO A 125 4.55 -9.55 -6.23
N ASP A 126 4.85 -8.41 -6.87
CA ASP A 126 3.87 -7.36 -7.14
C ASP A 126 2.71 -7.86 -8.02
N ALA A 127 3.01 -8.62 -9.07
CA ALA A 127 2.00 -9.18 -9.96
C ALA A 127 1.09 -10.17 -9.23
N VAL A 128 1.65 -11.00 -8.34
CA VAL A 128 0.87 -11.93 -7.50
C VAL A 128 -0.02 -11.15 -6.53
N LEU A 129 0.52 -10.17 -5.81
CA LEU A 129 -0.27 -9.35 -4.86
C LEU A 129 -1.38 -8.58 -5.58
N LEU A 130 -1.09 -8.02 -6.76
CA LEU A 130 -2.09 -7.36 -7.59
C LEU A 130 -3.19 -8.34 -8.05
N ALA A 131 -2.81 -9.54 -8.49
CA ALA A 131 -3.78 -10.57 -8.88
C ALA A 131 -4.67 -10.98 -7.69
N LEU A 132 -4.08 -11.19 -6.50
CA LEU A 132 -4.84 -11.47 -5.28
C LEU A 132 -5.78 -10.31 -4.91
N PHE A 133 -5.34 -9.07 -5.11
CA PHE A 133 -6.14 -7.88 -4.85
C PHE A 133 -7.37 -7.81 -5.78
N LEU A 134 -7.18 -8.02 -7.07
CA LEU A 134 -8.27 -8.04 -8.04
C LEU A 134 -9.20 -9.24 -7.83
N GLY A 135 -8.63 -10.42 -7.51
CA GLY A 135 -9.39 -11.63 -7.18
C GLY A 135 -10.26 -11.47 -5.94
N GLU A 136 -9.76 -10.79 -4.91
CA GLU A 136 -10.54 -10.43 -3.72
C GLU A 136 -11.75 -9.56 -4.07
N HIS A 137 -11.58 -8.57 -4.94
CA HIS A 137 -12.67 -7.69 -5.37
C HIS A 137 -13.75 -8.46 -6.16
N ALA A 138 -13.33 -9.38 -7.04
CA ALA A 138 -14.25 -10.26 -7.74
C ALA A 138 -15.01 -11.16 -6.76
N LEU A 139 -14.31 -11.84 -5.85
CA LEU A 139 -14.92 -12.70 -4.83
C LEU A 139 -15.90 -11.92 -3.94
N ARG A 140 -15.53 -10.72 -3.52
CA ARG A 140 -16.38 -9.85 -2.70
C ARG A 140 -17.67 -9.43 -3.42
N SER A 141 -17.60 -9.20 -4.73
CA SER A 141 -18.78 -8.92 -5.56
C SER A 141 -19.73 -10.11 -5.64
N LEU A 142 -19.19 -11.34 -5.59
CA LEU A 142 -19.98 -12.58 -5.58
C LEU A 142 -20.58 -12.88 -4.20
N LEU A 143 -19.83 -12.64 -3.13
CA LEU A 143 -20.26 -12.95 -1.76
C LEU A 143 -21.27 -11.93 -1.21
N PHE A 144 -21.20 -10.67 -1.64
CA PHE A 144 -22.05 -9.59 -1.16
C PHE A 144 -22.78 -8.87 -2.32
N PRO A 145 -23.66 -9.58 -3.06
CA PRO A 145 -24.28 -9.03 -4.26
C PRO A 145 -25.19 -7.82 -3.98
N ALA A 146 -25.74 -7.72 -2.77
CA ALA A 146 -26.58 -6.58 -2.35
C ALA A 146 -25.82 -5.24 -2.36
N GLY A 147 -24.49 -5.25 -2.19
CA GLY A 147 -23.62 -4.07 -2.26
C GLY A 147 -23.18 -3.68 -3.68
N GLY A 148 -23.60 -4.44 -4.70
CA GLY A 148 -23.18 -4.24 -6.09
C GLY A 148 -21.73 -4.65 -6.36
N ILE A 149 -21.19 -4.22 -7.51
CA ILE A 149 -19.83 -4.57 -7.92
C ILE A 149 -18.82 -3.83 -7.03
N ALA A 150 -17.95 -4.59 -6.38
CA ALA A 150 -16.88 -4.08 -5.53
C ALA A 150 -15.67 -3.67 -6.36
N TRP A 151 -15.55 -2.39 -6.68
CA TRP A 151 -14.45 -1.84 -7.50
C TRP A 151 -13.26 -1.39 -6.66
N PRO A 152 -12.01 -1.53 -7.14
CA PRO A 152 -10.82 -0.99 -6.50
C PRO A 152 -10.91 0.49 -6.13
N SER A 153 -11.59 1.28 -6.96
CA SER A 153 -11.81 2.72 -6.73
C SER A 153 -12.70 3.00 -5.51
N GLN A 154 -13.57 2.07 -5.11
CA GLN A 154 -14.33 2.19 -3.86
C GLN A 154 -13.41 1.99 -2.66
N THR A 155 -12.56 0.96 -2.69
CA THR A 155 -11.55 0.71 -1.64
C THR A 155 -10.64 1.92 -1.46
N LEU A 156 -10.11 2.47 -2.56
CA LEU A 156 -9.28 3.68 -2.50
C LEU A 156 -10.03 4.88 -1.91
N ARG A 157 -11.28 5.11 -2.31
CA ARG A 157 -12.10 6.19 -1.74
C ARG A 157 -12.35 6.00 -0.24
N ALA A 158 -12.61 4.77 0.21
CA ALA A 158 -12.81 4.45 1.63
C ALA A 158 -11.53 4.72 2.44
N ILE A 159 -10.36 4.31 1.94
CA ILE A 159 -9.06 4.60 2.57
C ILE A 159 -8.85 6.12 2.67
N MET A 160 -9.05 6.86 1.57
CA MET A 160 -8.88 8.32 1.55
C MET A 160 -9.87 9.06 2.47
N ARG A 161 -11.06 8.50 2.72
CA ARG A 161 -12.02 9.03 3.70
C ARG A 161 -11.54 8.75 5.13
N ALA A 162 -11.08 7.53 5.39
CA ALA A 162 -10.55 7.12 6.70
C ALA A 162 -9.33 7.95 7.11
N GLU A 163 -8.38 8.19 6.22
CA GLU A 163 -7.19 9.00 6.52
C GLU A 163 -7.53 10.48 6.76
N ARG A 164 -8.49 11.04 6.01
CA ARG A 164 -8.99 12.40 6.27
C ARG A 164 -9.64 12.52 7.65
N ALA A 165 -10.43 11.51 8.06
CA ALA A 165 -11.08 11.51 9.37
C ALA A 165 -10.09 11.37 10.55
N ARG A 166 -8.86 10.91 10.30
CA ARG A 166 -7.80 10.79 11.33
C ARG A 166 -6.97 12.07 11.52
N HIS A 167 -6.90 12.92 10.49
CA HIS A 167 -5.97 14.05 10.43
C HIS A 167 -6.65 15.42 10.25
N GLY A 168 -7.98 15.45 10.07
CA GLY A 168 -8.80 16.66 10.12
C GLY A 168 -9.39 16.87 11.50
#